data_AF-A0A847EX52-F1
#
_entry.id   AF-A0A847EX52-F1
#
_cell.length_a   1.000
_cell.length_b   1.000
_cell.length_c   1.000
_cell.angle_alpha   90.00
_cell.angle_beta   90.00
_cell.angle_gamma   90.00
#
_symmetry.space_group_name_H-M   'P 1'
#
loop_
_entity.id
_entity.type
_entity.pdbx_description
1 polymer ?
#
loop_
_entity_poly.entity_id
_entity_poly.type
_entity_poly.pdbx_seq_one_letter_code
_entity_poly.pdbx_strand_id
1 'polypeptide(L)'
;MIHARFLPHTALLVMLSTALTLTAQPAQPPKQQVIIQTKYTADPAPMVHNDTVYLYTSHDEDDAKGFKMLDWLLYTSTDMVNWTEHGAVAS
;
A
#
# COMPACT_ATOMS: atom_id res chain seq x y z
N MET A 1 -26.65 25.92 -43.17
CA MET A 1 -25.48 25.19 -43.73
C MET A 1 -24.82 24.43 -42.58
N ILE A 2 -25.20 23.16 -42.40
CA ILE A 2 -24.71 22.29 -41.31
C ILE A 2 -23.72 21.31 -41.94
N HIS A 3 -22.44 21.44 -41.61
CA HIS A 3 -21.39 20.53 -42.07
C HIS A 3 -21.36 19.29 -41.18
N ALA A 4 -22.02 18.22 -41.59
CA ALA A 4 -21.87 16.91 -40.97
C ALA A 4 -20.51 16.33 -41.40
N ARG A 5 -19.58 16.22 -40.44
CA ARG A 5 -18.29 15.55 -40.66
C ARG A 5 -18.49 14.04 -40.49
N PHE A 6 -18.46 13.31 -41.60
CA PHE A 6 -18.43 11.84 -41.57
C PHE A 6 -17.08 11.37 -41.01
N LEU A 7 -17.09 10.54 -39.97
CA LEU A 7 -15.88 9.86 -39.51
C LEU A 7 -15.47 8.78 -40.52
N PRO A 8 -14.16 8.64 -40.85
CA PRO A 8 -13.70 7.65 -41.81
C PRO A 8 -13.85 6.21 -41.27
N HIS A 9 -14.30 5.29 -42.12
CA HIS A 9 -14.61 3.89 -41.79
C HIS A 9 -13.41 3.07 -41.30
N THR A 10 -12.19 3.61 -41.38
CA THR A 10 -10.96 3.02 -40.83
C THR A 10 -10.92 3.02 -39.29
N ALA A 11 -11.69 3.88 -38.62
CA ALA A 11 -11.74 3.91 -37.16
C ALA A 11 -12.49 2.69 -36.55
N LEU A 12 -13.38 2.05 -37.32
CA LEU A 12 -14.23 0.97 -36.81
C LEU A 12 -13.50 -0.39 -36.77
N LEU A 13 -12.49 -0.59 -37.63
CA LEU A 13 -11.75 -1.85 -37.73
C LEU A 13 -10.69 -2.04 -36.61
N VAL A 14 -10.18 -0.93 -36.06
CA VAL A 14 -9.22 -0.93 -34.95
C VAL A 14 -9.91 -1.27 -33.62
N MET A 15 -11.20 -0.97 -33.49
CA MET A 15 -11.97 -1.24 -32.26
C MET A 15 -12.42 -2.71 -32.12
N LEU A 16 -12.37 -3.51 -33.19
CA LEU A 16 -12.81 -4.91 -33.18
C LEU A 16 -11.66 -5.90 -32.89
N SER A 17 -10.40 -5.49 -33.06
CA SER A 17 -9.22 -6.35 -32.86
C SER A 17 -8.69 -6.36 -31.42
N THR A 18 -9.11 -5.41 -30.58
CA THR A 18 -8.72 -5.33 -29.15
C THR A 18 -9.64 -6.12 -28.22
N ALA A 19 -10.72 -6.72 -28.74
CA ALA A 19 -11.74 -7.39 -27.93
C ALA A 19 -11.45 -8.89 -27.64
N LEU A 20 -10.35 -9.47 -28.12
CA LEU A 20 -10.13 -10.93 -28.06
C LEU A 20 -8.76 -11.36 -27.48
N THR A 21 -8.22 -10.64 -26.51
CA THR A 21 -7.16 -11.16 -25.64
C THR A 21 -7.62 -11.10 -24.19
N LEU A 22 -8.55 -11.99 -23.82
CA LEU A 22 -8.82 -12.33 -22.43
C LEU A 22 -7.68 -13.25 -21.97
N THR A 23 -6.52 -12.67 -21.64
CA THR A 23 -5.45 -13.42 -20.98
C THR A 23 -5.90 -13.72 -19.55
N ALA A 24 -5.91 -15.00 -19.18
CA ALA A 24 -6.09 -15.40 -17.78
C ALA A 24 -4.93 -14.79 -16.97
N GLN A 25 -5.24 -13.78 -16.15
CA GLN A 25 -4.22 -13.10 -15.35
C GLN A 25 -3.85 -14.01 -14.17
N PRO A 26 -2.56 -14.36 -13.98
CA PRO A 26 -2.15 -15.19 -12.85
C PRO A 26 -2.54 -14.49 -11.55
N ALA A 27 -3.24 -15.21 -10.67
CA ALA A 27 -3.61 -14.71 -9.36
C ALA A 27 -2.35 -14.22 -8.64
N GLN A 28 -2.29 -12.91 -8.36
CA GLN A 28 -1.21 -12.37 -7.56
C GLN A 28 -1.39 -12.88 -6.13
N PRO A 29 -0.30 -13.28 -5.44
CA PRO A 29 -0.40 -13.60 -4.02
C PRO A 29 -1.01 -12.40 -3.29
N PRO A 30 -1.77 -12.61 -2.19
CA PRO A 30 -2.31 -11.51 -1.42
C PRO A 30 -1.17 -10.58 -1.06
N LYS A 31 -1.27 -9.32 -1.50
CA LYS A 31 -0.28 -8.30 -1.16
C LYS A 31 -0.25 -8.20 0.36
N GLN A 32 0.89 -8.50 0.98
CA GLN A 32 1.03 -8.30 2.42
C GLN A 32 0.74 -6.82 2.69
N GLN A 33 -0.31 -6.55 3.47
CA GLN A 33 -0.70 -5.19 3.83
C GLN A 33 0.23 -4.70 4.93
N VAL A 34 1.49 -4.49 4.56
CA VAL A 34 2.50 -3.87 5.42
C VAL A 34 2.24 -2.37 5.43
N ILE A 35 1.76 -1.88 6.57
CA ILE A 35 1.39 -0.48 6.78
C ILE A 35 2.64 0.40 6.95
N ILE A 36 3.66 -0.12 7.63
CA ILE A 36 4.97 0.53 7.82
C ILE A 36 6.04 -0.21 7.01
N GLN A 37 6.56 0.43 5.96
CA GLN A 37 7.45 -0.23 4.98
C GLN A 37 8.93 0.17 5.13
N THR A 38 9.24 1.04 6.09
CA THR A 38 10.58 1.61 6.30
C THR A 38 11.40 0.85 7.35
N LYS A 39 10.76 -0.01 8.15
CA LYS A 39 11.35 -0.72 9.29
C LYS A 39 10.77 -2.11 9.44
N TYR A 40 11.57 -3.06 9.93
CA TYR A 40 11.10 -4.38 10.32
C TYR A 40 10.38 -4.29 11.67
N THR A 41 9.07 -4.02 11.62
CA THR A 41 8.23 -3.87 12.81
C THR A 41 7.57 -5.19 13.20
N ALA A 42 7.42 -5.41 14.51
CA ALA A 42 6.74 -6.56 15.10
C ALA A 42 5.84 -6.13 16.28
N ASP A 43 5.07 -7.09 16.81
CA ASP A 43 4.26 -6.96 18.04
C ASP A 43 3.42 -5.66 18.15
N PRO A 44 2.49 -5.41 17.21
CA PRO A 44 1.72 -4.17 17.21
C PRO A 44 0.83 -4.04 18.46
N ALA A 45 0.92 -2.89 19.13
CA ALA A 45 0.10 -2.52 20.28
C ALA A 45 -0.60 -1.15 20.02
N PRO A 46 -1.77 -1.15 19.36
CA PRO A 46 -2.48 0.09 19.04
C PRO A 46 -3.24 0.66 20.24
N MET A 47 -3.28 1.99 20.34
CA MET A 47 -4.14 2.76 21.24
C MET A 47 -4.79 3.89 20.47
N VAL A 48 -6.06 4.20 20.76
CA VAL A 48 -6.78 5.33 20.16
C VAL A 48 -7.00 6.41 21.21
N HIS A 49 -6.61 7.64 20.87
CA HIS A 49 -6.85 8.81 21.71
C HIS A 49 -7.07 10.05 20.84
N ASN A 50 -8.13 10.82 21.11
CA ASN A 50 -8.48 12.04 20.36
C ASN A 50 -8.41 11.86 18.83
N ASP A 51 -9.15 10.87 18.30
CA ASP A 51 -9.21 10.53 16.86
C ASP A 51 -7.86 10.19 16.21
N THR A 52 -6.84 9.90 17.01
CA THR A 52 -5.51 9.49 16.55
C THR A 52 -5.23 8.06 17.01
N VAL A 53 -4.82 7.21 16.08
CA VAL A 53 -4.25 5.90 16.38
C VAL A 53 -2.77 6.09 16.67
N TYR A 54 -2.35 5.66 17.85
CA TYR A 54 -0.96 5.51 18.27
C TYR A 54 -0.63 4.03 18.12
N LEU A 55 0.29 3.70 17.22
CA LEU A 55 0.75 2.35 16.98
C LEU A 55 2.16 2.20 17.52
N TYR A 56 2.28 1.47 18.63
CA TYR A 56 3.57 1.04 19.17
C TYR A 56 3.95 -0.31 18.57
N THR A 57 5.22 -0.47 18.20
CA THR A 57 5.75 -1.72 17.65
C THR A 57 7.14 -2.00 18.20
N SER A 58 7.47 -3.28 18.40
CA SER A 58 8.87 -3.68 18.47
C SER A 58 9.55 -3.49 17.10
N HIS A 59 10.88 -3.37 17.07
CA HIS A 59 11.66 -3.26 15.85
C HIS A 59 12.80 -4.28 15.85
N ASP A 60 12.76 -5.21 14.90
CA ASP A 60 13.84 -6.15 14.64
C ASP A 60 14.95 -5.45 13.84
N GLU A 61 16.20 -5.65 14.25
CA GLU A 61 17.36 -5.15 13.51
C GLU A 61 17.51 -5.82 12.13
N ASP A 62 18.05 -5.10 11.15
CA ASP A 62 18.18 -5.57 9.75
C ASP A 62 18.92 -6.91 9.59
N ASP A 63 19.82 -7.23 10.52
CA ASP A 63 20.64 -8.45 10.54
C ASP A 63 20.10 -9.53 11.49
N ALA A 64 18.91 -9.34 12.06
CA ALA A 64 18.29 -10.29 12.98
C ALA A 64 18.18 -11.70 12.39
N LYS A 65 18.63 -12.71 13.16
CA LYS A 65 18.47 -14.15 12.87
C LYS A 65 17.56 -14.87 13.89
N GLY A 66 16.97 -14.08 14.78
CA GLY A 66 16.19 -14.46 15.95
C GLY A 66 15.82 -13.18 16.70
N PHE A 67 15.50 -13.27 17.99
CA PHE A 67 15.16 -12.09 18.79
C PHE A 67 16.34 -11.11 18.86
N LYS A 68 16.24 -9.97 18.17
CA LYS A 68 17.19 -8.86 18.21
C LYS A 68 16.41 -7.56 18.04
N MET A 69 15.83 -7.12 19.15
CA MET A 69 15.02 -5.90 19.25
C MET A 69 15.62 -4.97 20.30
N LEU A 70 15.95 -3.74 19.89
CA LEU A 70 16.61 -2.75 20.75
C LEU A 70 15.66 -1.65 21.22
N ASP A 71 14.63 -1.35 20.44
CA ASP A 71 13.70 -0.27 20.72
C ASP A 71 12.25 -0.60 20.41
N TRP A 72 11.36 0.19 21.02
CA TRP A 72 9.96 0.31 20.64
C TRP A 72 9.77 1.58 19.84
N LEU A 73 9.20 1.46 18.64
CA LEU A 73 8.89 2.57 17.75
C LEU A 73 7.45 3.04 17.96
N LEU A 74 7.21 4.33 17.73
CA LEU A 74 5.88 4.92 17.72
C LEU A 74 5.52 5.49 16.35
N TYR A 75 4.33 5.14 15.88
CA TYR A 75 3.69 5.72 14.71
C TYR A 75 2.33 6.31 15.07
N THR A 76 1.91 7.37 14.39
CA THR A 76 0.55 7.90 14.54
C THR A 76 -0.17 8.09 13.21
N SER A 77 -1.48 7.91 13.20
CA SER A 77 -2.33 8.22 12.04
C SER A 77 -3.73 8.67 12.48
N THR A 78 -4.34 9.54 11.69
CA THR A 78 -5.75 9.95 11.82
C THR A 78 -6.64 9.37 10.73
N ASP A 79 -6.07 8.72 9.71
CA ASP A 79 -6.79 8.21 8.54
C ASP A 79 -6.48 6.74 8.23
N MET A 80 -5.64 6.09 9.05
CA MET A 80 -5.16 4.70 8.90
C MET A 80 -4.34 4.42 7.64
N VAL A 81 -4.04 5.44 6.84
CA VAL A 81 -3.34 5.34 5.56
C VAL A 81 -1.99 6.05 5.63
N ASN A 82 -1.99 7.29 6.13
CA ASN A 82 -0.80 8.11 6.28
C ASN A 82 -0.32 8.03 7.73
N TRP A 83 0.92 7.58 7.90
CA TRP A 83 1.52 7.35 9.22
C TRP A 83 2.71 8.29 9.43
N THR A 84 2.73 8.97 10.58
CA THR A 84 3.87 9.77 11.05
C THR A 84 4.72 8.92 11.98
N GLU A 85 6.01 8.81 11.69
CA GLU A 85 6.99 8.15 12.55
C GLU A 85 7.52 9.14 13.61
N HIS A 86 7.60 8.69 14.86
CA HIS A 86 8.14 9.46 15.99
C HIS A 86 9.48 8.92 16.51
N GLY A 87 9.93 7.79 15.96
CA GLY A 87 11.15 7.10 16.37
C GLY A 87 10.98 6.24 17.63
N ALA A 88 12.11 5.91 18.25
CA ALA A 88 12.17 5.10 19.46
C ALA A 88 11.63 5.85 20.68
N VAL A 89 10.75 5.20 21.45
CA VAL A 89 10.14 5.74 22.67
C VAL A 89 10.43 4.92 23.92
N ALA A 90 11.05 3.74 23.78
CA ALA A 90 11.58 2.91 24.86
C ALA A 90 12.73 2.03 24.35
N SER A 91 13.69 1.68 25.23
CA SER A 91 14.89 0.87 24.95
C SER A 91 15.37 0.15 26.21
#